data_AF-A0A7W1KRR1-F1
#
_entry.id   AF-A0A7W1KRR1-F1
#
_cell.length_a   1.000
_cell.length_b   1.000
_cell.length_c   1.000
_cell.angle_alpha   90.00
_cell.angle_beta   90.00
_cell.angle_gamma   90.00
#
_symmetry.space_group_name_H-M   'P 1'
#
loop_
_entity.id
_entity.type
_entity.pdbx_description
1 polymer ?
#
loop_
_entity_poly.entity_id
_entity_poly.type
_entity_poly.pdbx_seq_one_letter_code
_entity_poly.pdbx_strand_id
1 'polypeptide(L)'
;MRQFLLWLPNLVVGLVVLVIGGLAAGALASLVRGAASRAGLGNPDLLATIARVAVWAFAIVVAVNQIGVAATLVNTLLTATVGALALALGLAFGLGGRETAGEILRNWYQKGQDAAPRIKEAARDIRDKT
;
A
#
# COMPACT_ATOMS: atom_id res chain seq x y z
N MET A 1 -5.57 -18.71 -40.01
CA MET A 1 -4.47 -19.61 -39.56
C MET A 1 -3.21 -18.95 -39.00
N ARG A 2 -2.89 -17.65 -39.22
CA ARG A 2 -1.68 -17.01 -38.66
C ARG A 2 -1.75 -16.59 -37.18
N GLN A 3 -2.94 -16.68 -36.55
CA GLN A 3 -3.15 -16.26 -35.16
C GLN A 3 -2.69 -17.29 -34.12
N PHE A 4 -2.67 -18.58 -34.45
CA PHE A 4 -2.19 -19.64 -33.54
C PHE A 4 -0.66 -19.64 -33.36
N LEU A 5 0.10 -19.13 -34.34
CA LEU A 5 1.57 -19.05 -34.28
C LEU A 5 2.07 -17.90 -33.39
N LEU A 6 1.22 -16.92 -33.05
CA LEU A 6 1.56 -15.78 -32.19
C LEU A 6 1.23 -16.01 -30.70
N TRP A 7 0.44 -17.05 -30.38
CA TRP A 7 0.09 -17.38 -29.00
C TRP A 7 1.20 -18.14 -28.26
N LEU A 8 1.97 -18.95 -28.99
CA LEU A 8 3.06 -19.75 -28.42
C LEU A 8 4.21 -18.89 -27.83
N PRO A 9 4.68 -17.81 -28.48
CA PRO A 9 5.64 -16.89 -27.86
C PRO A 9 5.09 -16.23 -26.59
N ASN A 10 3.84 -15.79 -26.63
CA ASN A 10 3.18 -15.12 -25.51
C ASN A 10 3.01 -16.03 -24.29
N LEU A 11 2.75 -17.33 -24.50
CA LEU A 11 2.78 -18.33 -23.44
C LEU A 11 4.14 -18.43 -22.75
N VAL A 12 5.22 -18.45 -23.53
CA VAL A 12 6.58 -18.50 -22.99
C VAL A 12 6.85 -17.24 -22.17
N VAL A 13 6.46 -16.06 -22.66
CA VAL A 13 6.59 -14.81 -21.89
C VAL A 13 5.78 -14.89 -20.60
N GLY A 14 4.54 -15.40 -20.64
CA GLY A 14 3.72 -15.61 -19.45
C GLY A 14 4.38 -16.53 -18.42
N LEU A 15 4.99 -17.62 -18.87
CA LEU A 15 5.73 -18.55 -18.00
C LEU A 15 6.95 -17.86 -17.36
N VAL A 16 7.71 -17.10 -18.15
CA VAL A 16 8.86 -16.32 -17.65
C VAL A 16 8.42 -15.31 -16.59
N VAL A 17 7.30 -14.63 -16.81
CA VAL A 17 6.71 -13.72 -15.83
C VAL A 17 6.35 -14.44 -14.54
N LEU A 18 5.78 -15.66 -14.60
CA LEU A 18 5.49 -16.44 -13.39
C LEU A 18 6.75 -16.84 -12.63
N VAL A 19 7.83 -17.20 -13.33
CA VAL A 19 9.12 -17.51 -12.70
C VAL A 19 9.67 -16.28 -11.99
N ILE A 20 9.75 -15.14 -12.69
CA ILE A 20 10.22 -13.87 -12.12
C ILE A 20 9.32 -13.44 -10.94
N GLY A 21 8.00 -13.58 -11.10
CA GLY A 21 7.01 -13.29 -10.07
C GLY A 21 7.18 -14.16 -8.84
N GLY A 22 7.47 -15.45 -9.01
CA GLY A 22 7.77 -16.37 -7.91
C GLY A 22 9.03 -16.00 -7.14
N LEU A 23 10.10 -15.62 -7.86
CA LEU A 23 11.34 -15.12 -7.25
C LEU A 23 11.09 -13.81 -6.49
N ALA A 24 10.37 -12.87 -7.10
CA ALA A 24 9.99 -11.61 -6.48
C ALA A 24 9.12 -11.84 -5.24
N ALA A 25 8.19 -12.79 -5.29
CA ALA A 25 7.32 -13.12 -4.16
C ALA A 25 8.13 -13.65 -2.97
N GLY A 26 9.13 -14.51 -3.21
CA GLY A 26 10.04 -15.00 -2.18
C GLY A 26 10.93 -13.90 -1.58
N ALA A 27 11.50 -13.05 -2.44
CA ALA A 27 12.34 -11.93 -2.03
C ALA A 27 11.52 -10.92 -1.19
N LEU A 28 10.38 -10.47 -1.70
CA LEU A 28 9.52 -9.51 -1.01
C LEU A 28 8.95 -10.07 0.30
N ALA A 29 8.55 -11.35 0.33
CA ALA A 29 8.11 -11.98 1.58
C ALA A 29 9.23 -12.00 2.64
N SER A 30 10.46 -12.30 2.23
CA SER A 30 11.62 -12.29 3.14
C SER A 30 11.94 -10.89 3.65
N LEU A 31 11.85 -9.87 2.78
CA LEU A 31 12.02 -8.47 3.15
C LEU A 31 10.93 -8.02 4.16
N VAL A 32 9.67 -8.36 3.89
CA VAL A 32 8.54 -8.02 4.77
C VAL A 32 8.67 -8.73 6.11
N ARG A 33 9.04 -10.02 6.11
CA ARG A 33 9.32 -10.78 7.34
C ARG A 33 10.40 -10.08 8.18
N GLY A 34 11.54 -9.77 7.56
CA GLY A 34 12.66 -9.13 8.26
C GLY A 34 12.36 -7.71 8.73
N ALA A 35 11.52 -6.96 8.02
CA ALA A 35 11.03 -5.65 8.47
C ALA A 35 10.06 -5.79 9.65
N ALA A 36 9.09 -6.71 9.56
CA ALA A 36 8.09 -6.95 10.59
C ALA A 36 8.70 -7.48 11.89
N SER A 37 9.67 -8.39 11.80
CA SER A 37 10.42 -8.88 12.97
C SER A 37 11.20 -7.75 13.66
N ARG A 38 11.86 -6.87 12.90
CA ARG A 38 12.59 -5.72 13.47
C ARG A 38 11.67 -4.68 14.09
N ALA A 39 10.48 -4.51 13.55
CA ALA A 39 9.45 -3.62 14.09
C ALA A 39 8.70 -4.20 15.30
N GLY A 40 8.99 -5.44 15.71
CA GLY A 40 8.33 -6.09 16.85
C GLY A 40 6.86 -6.42 16.59
N LEU A 41 6.45 -6.58 15.32
CA LEU A 41 5.07 -6.92 14.97
C LEU A 41 4.76 -8.36 15.38
N GLY A 42 3.55 -8.60 15.90
CA GLY A 42 3.18 -9.85 16.57
C GLY A 42 3.18 -11.11 15.69
N ASN A 43 3.09 -11.00 14.36
CA ASN A 43 3.19 -12.16 13.46
C ASN A 43 3.87 -11.83 12.12
N PRO A 44 5.21 -11.78 12.07
CA PRO A 44 5.98 -11.47 10.87
C PRO A 44 5.75 -12.47 9.72
N ASP A 45 5.47 -13.74 10.05
CA ASP A 45 5.23 -14.80 9.07
C ASP A 45 3.90 -14.61 8.34
N LEU A 46 2.87 -14.12 9.04
CA LEU A 46 1.58 -13.79 8.44
C LEU A 46 1.74 -12.62 7.45
N LEU A 47 2.45 -11.56 7.84
CA LEU A 47 2.74 -10.40 6.99
C LEU A 47 3.52 -10.80 5.74
N ALA A 48 4.54 -11.65 5.91
CA ALA A 48 5.32 -12.21 4.80
C ALA A 48 4.45 -13.05 3.86
N THR A 49 3.52 -13.84 4.41
CA THR A 49 2.59 -14.67 3.63
C THR A 49 1.63 -13.79 2.82
N ILE A 50 1.07 -12.75 3.43
CA ILE A 50 0.20 -11.78 2.74
C ILE A 50 0.95 -11.14 1.57
N ALA A 51 2.19 -10.68 1.80
CA ALA A 51 3.03 -10.10 0.76
C ALA A 51 3.29 -11.10 -0.39
N ARG A 52 3.63 -12.35 -0.05
CA ARG A 52 3.85 -13.42 -1.04
C ARG A 52 2.61 -13.65 -1.90
N VAL A 53 1.44 -13.80 -1.27
CA VAL A 53 0.17 -14.04 -1.95
C VAL A 53 -0.21 -12.86 -2.84
N ALA A 54 -0.01 -11.62 -2.38
CA ALA A 54 -0.25 -10.43 -3.17
C ALA A 54 0.60 -10.43 -4.46
N VAL A 55 1.90 -10.67 -4.34
CA VAL A 55 2.81 -10.70 -5.52
C VAL A 55 2.40 -11.80 -6.50
N TRP A 56 2.01 -12.98 -6.00
CA TRP A 56 1.51 -14.06 -6.86
C TRP A 56 0.23 -13.68 -7.59
N ALA A 57 -0.72 -13.02 -6.92
CA ALA A 57 -1.95 -12.56 -7.55
C ALA A 57 -1.66 -11.62 -8.74
N PHE A 58 -0.74 -10.66 -8.56
CA PHE A 58 -0.31 -9.77 -9.65
C PHE A 58 0.43 -10.53 -10.75
N ALA A 59 1.37 -11.40 -10.41
CA ALA A 59 2.13 -12.17 -11.39
C ALA A 59 1.22 -13.04 -12.27
N ILE A 60 0.20 -13.67 -11.69
CA ILE A 60 -0.79 -14.47 -12.41
C ILE A 60 -1.59 -13.59 -13.38
N VAL A 61 -2.05 -12.42 -12.94
CA VAL A 61 -2.80 -11.52 -13.83
C VAL A 61 -1.95 -11.05 -15.00
N VAL A 62 -0.69 -10.67 -14.75
CA VAL A 62 0.24 -10.28 -15.82
C VAL A 62 0.47 -11.44 -16.78
N ALA A 63 0.69 -12.65 -16.27
CA ALA A 63 0.85 -13.83 -17.11
C ALA A 63 -0.39 -14.10 -17.98
N VAL A 64 -1.60 -14.05 -17.40
CA VAL A 64 -2.85 -14.24 -18.14
C VAL A 64 -3.03 -13.16 -19.21
N ASN A 65 -2.67 -11.91 -18.93
CA ASN A 65 -2.69 -10.82 -19.90
C ASN A 65 -1.73 -11.04 -21.06
N GLN A 66 -0.52 -11.55 -20.80
CA GLN A 66 0.43 -11.89 -21.87
C GLN A 66 -0.14 -12.97 -22.79
N ILE A 67 -0.77 -13.99 -22.21
CA ILE A 67 -1.39 -15.10 -22.94
C ILE A 67 -2.61 -14.62 -23.74
N GLY A 68 -3.25 -13.51 -23.33
CA GLY A 68 -4.38 -12.89 -24.02
C GLY A 68 -5.74 -13.54 -23.73
N VAL A 69 -5.81 -14.42 -22.74
CA VAL A 69 -7.06 -15.12 -22.39
C VAL A 69 -7.88 -14.26 -21.44
N ALA A 70 -9.06 -13.83 -21.89
CA ALA A 70 -10.03 -13.05 -21.10
C ALA A 70 -9.42 -11.84 -20.36
N ALA A 71 -8.38 -11.22 -20.94
CA ALA A 71 -7.59 -10.17 -20.29
C ALA A 71 -8.46 -9.03 -19.76
N THR A 72 -9.43 -8.56 -20.55
CA THR A 72 -10.37 -7.50 -20.12
C THR A 72 -11.17 -7.90 -18.88
N LEU A 73 -11.68 -9.13 -18.83
CA LEU A 73 -12.44 -9.63 -17.69
C LEU A 73 -11.55 -9.73 -16.44
N VAL A 74 -10.37 -10.35 -16.57
CA VAL A 74 -9.42 -10.51 -15.47
C VAL A 74 -8.96 -9.15 -14.94
N ASN A 75 -8.64 -8.21 -15.81
CA ASN A 75 -8.25 -6.85 -15.41
C ASN A 75 -9.39 -6.11 -14.70
N THR A 76 -10.63 -6.29 -15.17
CA THR A 76 -11.81 -5.69 -14.54
C THR A 76 -12.03 -6.24 -13.14
N LEU A 77 -11.98 -7.57 -12.98
CA LEU A 77 -12.11 -8.23 -11.68
C LEU A 77 -10.98 -7.86 -10.72
N LEU A 78 -9.73 -7.82 -11.22
CA LEU A 78 -8.58 -7.42 -10.40
C LEU A 78 -8.75 -5.97 -9.94
N THR A 79 -9.07 -5.05 -10.85
CA THR A 79 -9.26 -3.63 -10.53
C THR A 79 -10.37 -3.44 -9.51
N ALA A 80 -11.51 -4.11 -9.69
CA ALA A 80 -12.62 -4.08 -8.75
C ALA A 80 -12.22 -4.65 -7.37
N THR A 81 -11.50 -5.77 -7.34
CA THR A 81 -11.05 -6.41 -6.10
C THR A 81 -10.03 -5.57 -5.36
N VAL A 82 -9.00 -5.07 -6.04
CA VAL A 82 -7.99 -4.19 -5.46
C VAL A 82 -8.64 -2.89 -5.00
N GLY A 83 -9.56 -2.33 -5.77
CA GLY A 83 -10.35 -1.17 -5.38
C GLY A 83 -11.16 -1.41 -4.10
N ALA A 84 -11.86 -2.54 -4.00
CA ALA A 84 -12.60 -2.92 -2.81
C ALA A 84 -11.69 -3.12 -1.60
N LEU A 85 -10.54 -3.78 -1.76
CA LEU A 85 -9.54 -3.96 -0.69
C LEU A 85 -8.95 -2.61 -0.25
N ALA A 86 -8.64 -1.72 -1.18
CA ALA A 86 -8.13 -0.39 -0.87
C ALA A 86 -9.15 0.41 -0.05
N LEU A 87 -10.43 0.36 -0.43
CA LEU A 87 -11.51 0.98 0.34
C LEU A 87 -11.68 0.35 1.72
N ALA A 88 -11.68 -0.98 1.81
CA ALA A 88 -11.83 -1.69 3.07
C ALA A 88 -10.68 -1.36 4.04
N LEU A 89 -9.44 -1.39 3.57
CA LEU A 89 -8.26 -1.03 4.36
C LEU A 89 -8.29 0.46 4.73
N GLY A 90 -8.58 1.35 3.79
CA GLY A 90 -8.68 2.78 4.04
C GLY A 90 -9.72 3.13 5.11
N LEU A 91 -10.89 2.49 5.05
CA LEU A 91 -11.93 2.63 6.06
C LEU A 91 -11.53 2.02 7.41
N ALA A 92 -10.90 0.84 7.41
CA ALA A 92 -10.44 0.21 8.64
C ALA A 92 -9.39 1.07 9.36
N PHE A 93 -8.40 1.61 8.63
CA PHE A 93 -7.39 2.50 9.19
C PHE A 93 -7.99 3.87 9.57
N GLY A 94 -8.87 4.44 8.74
CA GLY A 94 -9.50 5.73 9.00
C GLY A 94 -10.41 5.71 10.23
N LEU A 95 -11.27 4.68 10.35
CA LEU A 95 -12.13 4.52 11.52
C LEU A 95 -11.34 4.05 12.75
N GLY A 96 -10.36 3.16 12.58
CA GLY A 96 -9.52 2.66 13.68
C GLY A 96 -8.57 3.71 14.27
N GLY A 97 -8.06 4.63 13.46
CA GLY A 97 -7.18 5.72 13.88
C GLY A 97 -7.89 7.02 14.25
N ARG A 98 -9.23 7.06 14.16
CA ARG A 98 -10.04 8.27 14.36
C ARG A 98 -9.75 8.96 15.70
N GLU A 99 -9.64 8.20 16.77
CA GLU A 99 -9.43 8.74 18.11
C GLU A 99 -8.05 9.39 18.24
N THR A 100 -7.00 8.67 17.82
CA THR A 100 -5.62 9.18 17.82
C THR A 100 -5.48 10.43 16.94
N ALA A 101 -6.12 10.44 15.77
CA ALA A 101 -6.15 11.62 14.91
C ALA A 101 -6.84 12.82 15.59
N GLY A 102 -7.92 12.55 16.32
CA GLY A 102 -8.63 13.56 17.12
C GLY A 102 -7.75 14.15 18.23
N GLU A 103 -7.00 13.31 18.93
CA GLU A 103 -6.08 13.73 20.00
C GLU A 103 -4.91 14.57 19.46
N ILE A 104 -4.29 14.15 18.36
CA ILE A 104 -3.23 14.93 17.69
C ILE A 104 -3.74 16.31 17.30
N LEU A 105 -4.93 16.38 16.69
CA LEU A 105 -5.53 17.64 16.26
C LEU A 105 -5.87 18.54 17.45
N ARG A 106 -6.38 17.98 18.55
CA ARG A 106 -6.65 18.71 19.80
C ARG A 106 -5.38 19.32 20.37
N ASN A 107 -4.29 18.54 20.43
CA ASN A 107 -3.01 18.99 20.95
C ASN A 107 -2.40 20.12 20.11
N TRP A 108 -2.53 20.04 18.77
CA TRP A 108 -2.11 21.13 17.89
C TRP A 108 -2.93 22.39 18.09
N TYR A 109 -4.25 22.24 18.22
CA TYR A 109 -5.15 23.36 18.48
C TYR A 109 -4.83 24.06 19.81
N GLN A 110 -4.57 23.29 20.87
CA GLN A 110 -4.17 23.80 22.19
C GLN A 110 -2.87 24.60 22.11
N LYS A 111 -1.81 24.04 21.49
CA LYS A 111 -0.52 24.73 21.31
C LYS A 111 -0.64 26.01 20.50
N GLY A 112 -1.51 26.03 19.48
CA GLY A 112 -1.81 27.23 18.70
C GLY A 112 -2.49 28.33 19.53
N GLN A 113 -3.43 27.95 20.40
CA GLN A 113 -4.07 28.89 21.33
C GLN A 113 -3.10 29.42 22.38
N ASP A 114 -2.23 28.58 22.93
CA ASP A 114 -1.25 28.98 23.96
C ASP A 114 -0.14 29.89 23.40
N ALA A 115 0.16 29.79 22.10
CA ALA A 115 1.10 30.67 21.41
C ALA A 115 0.51 32.07 21.12
N ALA A 116 -0.79 32.18 20.91
CA ALA A 116 -1.46 33.45 20.59
C ALA A 116 -1.32 34.57 21.67
N PRO A 117 -1.48 34.31 22.98
CA PRO A 117 -1.28 35.32 24.01
C PRO A 117 0.21 35.67 24.19
N ARG A 118 1.13 34.71 24.07
CA ARG A 118 2.57 34.95 24.15
C ARG A 118 3.08 35.84 23.02
N ILE A 119 2.54 35.68 21.82
CA ILE A 119 2.84 36.55 20.68
C ILE A 119 2.32 37.97 20.91
N LYS A 120 1.11 38.12 21.48
CA LYS A 120 0.56 39.43 21.84
C LYS A 120 1.36 40.12 22.96
N GLU A 121 1.85 39.34 23.92
CA GLU A 121 2.67 39.82 25.03
C GLU A 121 4.08 40.24 24.55
N ALA A 122 4.74 39.40 23.74
CA ALA A 122 6.01 39.74 23.10
C ALA A 122 5.90 40.96 22.17
N ALA A 123 4.80 41.09 21.42
CA ALA A 123 4.56 42.28 20.58
C ALA A 123 4.28 43.55 21.39
N ARG A 124 3.73 43.45 22.60
CA ARG A 124 3.59 44.58 23.53
C ARG A 124 4.94 45.01 24.12
N ASP A 125 5.77 44.07 24.55
CA ASP A 125 7.09 44.38 25.13
C ASP A 125 8.02 45.10 24.14
N ILE A 126 7.97 44.71 22.86
CA ILE A 126 8.71 45.41 21.79
C ILE A 126 8.19 46.84 21.56
N ARG A 127 6.87 47.05 21.67
CA ARG A 127 6.24 48.36 21.48
C ARG A 127 6.53 49.34 22.62
N ASP A 128 6.72 48.84 23.84
CA ASP A 128 6.96 49.68 25.03
C ASP A 128 8.44 50.14 25.13
N LYS A 129 9.35 49.44 24.44
CA LYS A 129 10.79 49.76 24.38
C LYS A 129 11.21 50.67 23.22
N THR A 130 10.28 51.08 22.36
CA THR A 130 10.53 51.98 21.21
C THR A 130 9.85 53.31 21.46
#